data_AF-A0A8X6M795-F1
#
_entry.id   AF-A0A8X6M795-F1
#
_cell.length_a   1.000
_cell.length_b   1.000
_cell.length_c   1.000
_cell.angle_alpha   90.00
_cell.angle_beta   90.00
_cell.angle_gamma   90.00
#
_symmetry.space_group_name_H-M   'P 1'
#
loop_
_entity.id
_entity.type
_entity.pdbx_description
1 polymer ?
#
loop_
_entity_poly.entity_id
_entity_poly.type
_entity_poly.pdbx_seq_one_letter_code
_entity_poly.pdbx_strand_id
1 'polypeptide(L)'
;MAAPIQNSAKCEVRSVVRFLHAKGQRPADIHKEIVSVYGNIMNRQNVTKWCHFSEGRTDVPDEQRTGRSSVISDALLQRTEEAIRANRRLILKELHQIIPEVSMTTFYEVVTVKLGYRKLCARWVPKMLTEEHKKKRMGFELDFLSRYANAIDEFLDHIVTELISPHSTKSHNNFFMPSRSDSTLIRLRRKYPLLEYPQLRSWPLFQILSLKCGDESVN
;
A
#
# COMPACT_ATOMS: atom_id res chain seq x y z
N MET A 1 30.82 -27.57 -38.00
CA MET A 1 30.74 -27.36 -36.54
C MET A 1 29.46 -26.57 -36.28
N ALA A 2 28.48 -27.15 -35.60
CA ALA A 2 27.26 -26.41 -35.23
C ALA A 2 27.63 -25.33 -34.19
N ALA A 3 27.07 -24.14 -34.32
CA ALA A 3 27.37 -23.03 -33.42
C ALA A 3 26.84 -23.32 -32.01
N PRO A 4 27.60 -23.00 -30.93
CA PRO A 4 27.12 -23.17 -29.56
C PRO A 4 25.95 -22.23 -29.28
N ILE A 5 24.90 -22.77 -28.65
CA ILE A 5 23.70 -22.01 -28.27
C ILE A 5 24.10 -20.98 -27.20
N GLN A 6 23.87 -19.69 -27.48
CA GLN A 6 24.17 -18.60 -26.56
C GLN A 6 22.92 -18.22 -25.76
N ASN A 7 23.10 -17.79 -24.50
CA ASN A 7 22.04 -17.27 -23.62
C ASN A 7 20.85 -18.22 -23.35
N SER A 8 21.10 -19.54 -23.25
CA SER A 8 20.03 -20.49 -22.90
C SER A 8 19.48 -20.25 -21.49
N ALA A 9 18.17 -20.36 -21.31
CA ALA A 9 17.55 -20.29 -19.99
C ALA A 9 17.92 -21.51 -19.14
N LYS A 10 18.04 -21.33 -17.82
CA LYS A 10 18.39 -22.44 -16.90
C LYS A 10 17.39 -23.61 -16.96
N CYS A 11 16.11 -23.31 -17.18
CA CYS A 11 15.07 -24.34 -17.36
C CYS A 11 15.25 -25.15 -18.64
N GLU A 12 15.69 -24.55 -19.74
CA GLU A 12 15.95 -25.24 -21.02
C GLU A 12 17.05 -26.30 -20.84
N VAL A 13 18.18 -25.92 -20.24
CA VAL A 13 19.30 -26.85 -19.99
C VAL A 13 18.87 -28.00 -19.07
N ARG A 14 18.04 -27.73 -18.05
CA ARG A 14 17.48 -28.76 -17.16
C ARG A 14 16.53 -29.72 -17.88
N SER A 15 15.71 -29.23 -18.82
CA SER A 15 14.87 -30.07 -19.67
C SER A 15 15.70 -31.04 -20.50
N VAL A 16 16.83 -30.58 -21.04
CA VAL A 16 17.77 -31.43 -21.79
C VAL A 16 18.43 -32.47 -20.89
N VAL A 17 18.87 -32.09 -19.68
CA VAL A 17 19.39 -33.04 -18.68
C VAL A 17 18.36 -34.14 -18.39
N ARG A 18 17.09 -33.76 -18.16
CA ARG A 18 15.99 -34.69 -17.91
C ARG A 18 15.77 -35.64 -19.08
N PHE A 19 15.76 -35.12 -20.31
CA PHE A 19 15.60 -35.93 -21.52
C PHE A 19 16.75 -36.93 -21.72
N LEU A 20 18.00 -36.49 -21.58
CA LEU A 20 19.18 -37.34 -21.77
C LEU A 20 19.31 -38.39 -20.66
N HIS A 21 18.94 -38.04 -19.43
CA HIS A 21 18.87 -38.99 -18.32
C HIS A 21 17.77 -40.04 -18.55
N ALA A 22 16.59 -39.64 -19.04
CA ALA A 22 15.52 -40.57 -19.40
C ALA A 22 15.90 -41.53 -20.55
N LYS A 23 16.82 -41.12 -21.44
CA LYS A 23 17.45 -41.99 -22.44
C LYS A 23 18.46 -42.99 -21.86
N GLY A 24 18.75 -42.95 -20.56
CA GLY A 24 19.69 -43.85 -19.89
C GLY A 24 21.16 -43.44 -19.99
N GLN A 25 21.46 -42.21 -20.40
CA GLN A 25 22.85 -41.73 -20.42
C GLN A 25 23.39 -41.51 -19.00
N ARG A 26 24.70 -41.75 -18.81
CA ARG A 26 25.36 -41.51 -17.53
C ARG A 26 25.56 -39.99 -17.31
N PRO A 27 25.46 -39.48 -16.08
CA PRO A 27 25.61 -38.04 -15.80
C PRO A 27 26.92 -37.41 -16.31
N ALA A 28 28.01 -38.19 -16.37
CA ALA A 28 29.28 -37.74 -16.91
C ALA A 28 29.24 -37.46 -18.42
N ASP A 29 28.46 -38.23 -19.17
CA ASP A 29 28.33 -38.08 -20.62
C ASP A 29 27.34 -36.96 -20.95
N ILE A 30 26.26 -36.85 -20.17
CA ILE A 30 25.32 -35.72 -20.22
C ILE A 30 26.06 -34.39 -20.03
N HIS A 31 26.99 -34.32 -19.07
CA HIS A 31 27.79 -33.10 -18.86
C HIS A 31 28.67 -32.74 -20.07
N LYS A 32 29.28 -33.72 -20.73
CA LYS A 32 30.08 -33.47 -21.95
C LYS A 32 29.20 -32.95 -23.08
N GLU A 33 28.01 -33.51 -23.25
CA GLU A 33 27.06 -33.11 -24.28
C GLU A 33 26.54 -31.69 -24.04
N ILE A 34 26.21 -31.35 -22.79
CA ILE A 34 25.83 -29.99 -22.41
C ILE A 34 26.96 -28.99 -22.66
N VAL A 35 28.19 -29.31 -22.27
CA VAL A 35 29.34 -28.43 -22.50
C VAL A 35 29.62 -28.25 -24.00
N SER A 36 29.39 -29.28 -24.81
CA SER A 36 29.55 -29.23 -26.27
C SER A 36 28.54 -28.27 -26.93
N VAL A 37 27.27 -28.30 -26.52
CA VAL A 37 26.19 -27.54 -27.16
C VAL A 37 25.99 -26.15 -26.55
N TYR A 38 26.05 -26.04 -25.23
CA TYR A 38 25.72 -24.84 -24.45
C TYR A 38 26.95 -24.15 -23.85
N GLY A 39 28.12 -24.77 -23.89
CA GLY A 39 29.30 -24.28 -23.18
C GLY A 39 29.23 -24.55 -21.68
N ASN A 40 30.06 -23.86 -20.89
CA ASN A 40 30.23 -24.12 -19.45
C ASN A 40 29.12 -23.54 -18.56
N ILE A 41 27.85 -23.74 -18.92
CA ILE A 41 26.68 -23.17 -18.22
C ILE A 41 26.33 -23.94 -16.93
N MET A 42 26.60 -25.25 -16.89
CA MET A 42 26.25 -26.10 -15.75
C MET A 42 27.42 -27.01 -15.36
N ASN A 43 27.80 -27.00 -14.08
CA ASN A 43 28.86 -27.85 -13.57
C ASN A 43 28.41 -29.33 -13.45
N ARG A 44 29.38 -30.24 -13.44
CA ARG A 44 29.14 -31.70 -13.31
C ARG A 44 28.30 -32.09 -12.08
N GLN A 45 28.50 -31.40 -10.95
CA GLN A 45 27.74 -31.66 -9.72
C GLN A 45 26.24 -31.33 -9.87
N ASN A 46 25.93 -30.20 -10.51
CA ASN A 46 24.56 -29.80 -10.81
C ASN A 46 23.92 -30.77 -11.80
N VAL A 47 24.63 -31.20 -12.85
CA VAL A 47 24.12 -32.22 -13.77
C VAL A 47 23.77 -33.50 -13.02
N THR A 48 24.66 -34.01 -12.16
CA THR A 48 24.38 -35.21 -11.33
C THR A 48 23.18 -34.99 -10.41
N LYS A 49 23.06 -33.81 -9.78
CA LYS A 49 21.91 -33.47 -8.94
C LYS A 49 20.60 -33.45 -9.74
N TRP A 50 20.63 -32.94 -10.97
CA TRP A 50 19.46 -32.90 -11.87
C TRP A 50 19.15 -34.25 -12.51
N CYS A 51 20.12 -35.17 -12.65
CA CYS A 51 19.87 -36.56 -13.05
C CYS A 51 19.03 -37.31 -12.00
N HIS A 52 19.11 -36.93 -10.72
CA HIS A 52 18.33 -37.57 -9.65
C HIS A 52 16.82 -37.25 -9.67
N PHE A 53 16.33 -36.61 -10.73
CA PHE A 53 14.91 -36.36 -11.00
C PHE A 53 14.02 -37.62 -10.97
N SER A 54 14.62 -38.81 -11.02
CA SER A 54 13.94 -40.10 -10.90
C SER A 54 13.21 -40.34 -9.58
N GLU A 55 13.44 -39.53 -8.53
CA GLU A 55 12.76 -39.64 -7.23
C GLU A 55 11.45 -38.82 -7.15
N GLY A 56 10.71 -38.70 -8.26
CA GLY A 56 9.34 -38.16 -8.26
C GLY A 56 9.21 -36.63 -8.38
N ARG A 57 10.29 -35.90 -8.68
CA ARG A 57 10.17 -34.49 -9.09
C ARG A 57 9.93 -34.43 -10.60
N THR A 58 8.90 -33.72 -11.04
CA THR A 58 8.59 -33.50 -12.46
C THR A 58 8.81 -32.06 -12.92
N ASP A 59 9.05 -31.13 -11.98
CA ASP A 59 9.07 -29.69 -12.25
C ASP A 59 10.46 -29.16 -12.58
N VAL A 60 10.65 -28.78 -13.84
CA VAL A 60 11.86 -28.16 -14.37
C VAL A 60 12.17 -26.75 -13.80
N PRO A 61 11.18 -25.87 -13.53
CA PRO A 61 11.48 -24.57 -12.93
C PRO A 61 11.99 -24.71 -11.49
N ASP A 62 12.70 -23.69 -11.01
CA ASP A 62 13.05 -23.64 -9.58
C ASP A 62 11.78 -23.67 -8.74
N GLU A 63 11.74 -24.54 -7.74
CA GLU A 63 10.69 -24.50 -6.71
C GLU A 63 10.66 -23.10 -6.09
N GLN A 64 9.45 -22.63 -5.80
CA GLN A 64 9.27 -21.34 -5.15
C GLN A 64 9.99 -21.38 -3.81
N ARG A 65 11.10 -20.65 -3.72
CA ARG A 65 11.86 -20.58 -2.47
C ARG A 65 10.95 -20.05 -1.39
N THR A 66 10.70 -20.86 -0.36
CA THR A 66 10.18 -20.35 0.89
C THR A 66 11.19 -19.34 1.41
N GLY A 67 10.83 -18.06 1.29
CA GLY A 67 11.64 -16.98 1.84
C GLY A 67 11.79 -17.13 3.35
N ARG A 68 12.58 -16.26 3.97
CA ARG A 68 12.63 -16.15 5.42
C ARG A 68 11.20 -15.94 5.94
N SER A 69 10.75 -16.81 6.86
CA SER A 69 9.45 -16.65 7.52
C SER A 69 9.35 -15.23 8.06
N SER A 70 8.31 -14.49 7.67
CA SER A 70 8.09 -13.16 8.20
C SER A 70 7.86 -13.29 9.70
N VAL A 71 8.65 -12.57 10.50
CA VAL A 71 8.51 -12.48 11.97
C VAL A 71 7.11 -11.96 12.39
N ILE A 72 6.34 -11.48 11.43
CA ILE A 72 4.99 -10.93 11.59
C ILE A 72 3.98 -12.08 11.61
N SER A 73 3.49 -12.41 12.80
CA SER A 73 2.38 -13.34 13.01
C SER A 73 1.02 -12.66 12.85
N ASP A 74 -0.02 -13.43 12.51
CA ASP A 74 -1.39 -12.90 12.41
C ASP A 74 -1.92 -12.38 13.75
N ALA A 75 -1.54 -13.02 14.86
CA ALA A 75 -1.89 -12.56 16.20
C ALA A 75 -1.30 -11.16 16.49
N LEU A 76 -0.07 -10.89 16.04
CA LEU A 76 0.55 -9.58 16.16
C LEU A 76 -0.18 -8.54 15.29
N LEU A 77 -0.56 -8.89 14.06
CA LEU A 77 -1.32 -8.01 13.17
C LEU A 77 -2.65 -7.60 13.82
N GLN A 78 -3.39 -8.58 14.34
CA GLN A 78 -4.68 -8.34 14.97
C GLN A 78 -4.55 -7.45 16.20
N ARG A 79 -3.63 -7.77 17.12
CA ARG A 79 -3.41 -6.98 18.35
C ARG A 79 -2.97 -5.56 18.05
N THR A 80 -2.10 -5.38 17.05
CA THR A 80 -1.67 -4.06 16.57
C THR A 80 -2.84 -3.27 15.99
N GLU A 81 -3.70 -3.93 15.19
CA GLU A 81 -4.86 -3.29 14.60
C GLU A 81 -5.90 -2.89 15.66
N GLU A 82 -6.17 -3.74 16.65
CA GLU A 82 -7.07 -3.44 17.78
C GLU A 82 -6.60 -2.23 18.59
N ALA A 83 -5.31 -2.16 18.91
CA ALA A 83 -4.72 -1.00 19.60
C ALA A 83 -4.95 0.30 18.79
N ILE A 84 -4.66 0.27 17.48
CA ILE A 84 -4.86 1.43 16.59
C ILE A 84 -6.35 1.80 16.46
N ARG A 85 -7.27 0.83 16.48
CA ARG A 85 -8.72 1.10 16.45
C ARG A 85 -9.20 1.75 17.73
N ALA A 86 -8.74 1.29 18.89
CA ALA A 86 -9.08 1.87 20.18
C ALA A 86 -8.61 3.32 20.29
N ASN A 87 -7.39 3.62 19.83
CA ASN A 87 -6.89 4.98 19.77
C ASN A 87 -6.20 5.27 18.43
N ARG A 88 -6.92 6.01 17.57
CA ARG A 88 -6.46 6.40 16.24
C ARG A 88 -5.29 7.39 16.23
N ARG A 89 -4.88 7.90 17.40
CA ARG A 89 -3.80 8.88 17.59
C ARG A 89 -2.50 8.28 18.12
N LEU A 90 -2.44 6.96 18.30
CA LEU A 90 -1.28 6.27 18.88
C LEU A 90 0.02 6.54 18.13
N ILE A 91 1.08 6.75 18.91
CA ILE A 91 2.45 6.83 18.41
C ILE A 91 3.06 5.42 18.44
N LEU A 92 3.94 5.10 17.49
CA LEU A 92 4.60 3.79 17.45
C LEU A 92 5.36 3.45 18.74
N LYS A 93 5.90 4.46 19.44
CA LYS A 93 6.53 4.28 20.76
C LYS A 93 5.55 3.82 21.82
N GLU A 94 4.34 4.40 21.85
CA GLU A 94 3.26 3.98 22.76
C GLU A 94 2.77 2.58 22.39
N LEU A 95 2.71 2.27 21.11
CA LEU A 95 2.34 0.94 20.63
C LEU A 95 3.36 -0.12 21.06
N HIS A 96 4.66 0.22 21.02
CA HIS A 96 5.72 -0.64 21.55
C HIS A 96 5.65 -0.80 23.08
N GLN A 97 5.18 0.20 23.83
CA GLN A 97 4.92 0.03 25.27
C GLN A 97 3.76 -0.96 25.53
N ILE A 98 2.74 -0.98 24.68
CA ILE A 98 1.61 -1.94 24.78
C ILE A 98 2.06 -3.35 24.38
N ILE A 99 2.99 -3.47 23.42
CA ILE A 99 3.47 -4.74 22.87
C ILE A 99 5.02 -4.71 22.80
N PRO A 100 5.71 -4.99 23.93
CA PRO A 100 7.16 -4.82 24.03
C PRO A 100 7.98 -5.92 23.34
N GLU A 101 7.36 -7.07 23.04
CA GLU A 101 7.99 -8.25 22.43
C GLU A 101 8.51 -8.00 21.01
N VAL A 102 8.12 -6.90 20.38
CA VAL A 102 8.34 -6.63 18.96
C VAL A 102 9.17 -5.37 18.79
N SER A 103 10.16 -5.43 17.90
CA SER A 103 11.03 -4.30 17.62
C SER A 103 10.28 -3.13 16.95
N MET A 104 10.77 -1.91 17.16
CA MET A 104 10.22 -0.71 16.51
C MET A 104 10.18 -0.82 14.99
N THR A 105 11.22 -1.37 14.36
CA THR A 105 11.29 -1.58 12.90
C THR A 105 10.20 -2.51 12.40
N THR A 106 9.92 -3.59 13.14
CA THR A 106 8.84 -4.51 12.81
C THR A 106 7.48 -3.83 12.93
N PHE A 107 7.27 -2.95 13.92
CA PHE A 107 6.04 -2.16 13.99
C PHE A 107 5.86 -1.21 12.82
N TYR A 108 6.93 -0.56 12.36
CA TYR A 108 6.85 0.25 11.13
C TYR A 108 6.37 -0.60 9.95
N GLU A 109 6.95 -1.78 9.74
CA GLU A 109 6.55 -2.69 8.67
C GLU A 109 5.09 -3.16 8.82
N VAL A 110 4.70 -3.58 10.02
CA VAL A 110 3.33 -4.02 10.32
C VAL A 110 2.31 -2.92 10.04
N VAL A 111 2.53 -1.72 10.59
CA VAL A 111 1.56 -0.62 10.51
C VAL A 111 1.47 -0.09 9.08
N THR A 112 2.60 0.11 8.40
CA THR A 112 2.63 0.77 7.08
C THR A 112 2.46 -0.19 5.92
N VAL A 113 3.16 -1.33 5.93
CA VAL A 113 3.18 -2.29 4.80
C VAL A 113 2.04 -3.29 4.94
N LYS A 114 1.90 -3.94 6.09
CA LYS A 114 0.91 -5.03 6.26
C LYS A 114 -0.51 -4.50 6.47
N LEU A 115 -0.68 -3.53 7.38
CA LEU A 115 -1.99 -2.96 7.69
C LEU A 115 -2.35 -1.76 6.78
N GLY A 116 -1.38 -1.18 6.07
CA GLY A 116 -1.63 -0.11 5.12
C GLY A 116 -2.02 1.23 5.76
N TYR A 117 -1.63 1.47 7.02
CA TYR A 117 -1.86 2.74 7.69
C TYR A 117 -0.79 3.77 7.32
N ARG A 118 -1.21 5.03 7.18
CA ARG A 118 -0.31 6.16 6.95
C ARG A 118 -0.48 7.23 8.03
N LYS A 119 0.61 7.90 8.37
CA LYS A 119 0.60 9.09 9.22
C LYS A 119 -0.14 10.23 8.50
N LEU A 120 -1.13 10.82 9.17
CA LEU A 120 -1.78 12.05 8.75
C LEU A 120 -1.47 13.16 9.76
N CYS A 121 -1.33 14.38 9.25
CA CYS A 121 -1.31 15.57 10.09
C CYS A 121 -2.74 15.93 10.53
N ALA A 122 -2.89 16.37 11.77
CA ALA A 122 -4.16 16.95 12.21
C ALA A 122 -4.45 18.23 11.42
N ARG A 123 -5.73 18.48 11.11
CA ARG A 123 -6.18 19.74 10.53
C ARG A 123 -6.54 20.70 11.67
N TRP A 124 -6.17 21.97 11.51
CA TRP A 124 -6.58 23.00 12.45
C TRP A 124 -8.09 23.19 12.37
N VAL A 125 -8.73 23.27 13.54
CA VAL A 125 -10.17 23.53 13.65
C VAL A 125 -10.33 24.87 14.36
N PRO A 126 -10.98 25.87 13.72
CA PRO A 126 -10.99 27.23 14.25
C PRO A 126 -11.60 27.40 15.64
N LYS A 127 -12.59 26.57 15.97
CA LYS A 127 -13.31 26.65 17.24
C LYS A 127 -13.80 25.27 17.66
N MET A 128 -13.71 24.99 18.96
CA MET A 128 -14.38 23.84 19.56
C MET A 128 -15.87 24.12 19.65
N LEU A 129 -16.66 23.35 18.92
CA LEU A 129 -18.11 23.51 18.87
C LEU A 129 -18.76 22.82 20.07
N THR A 130 -19.69 23.51 20.71
CA THR A 130 -20.60 22.93 21.69
C THR A 130 -21.72 22.20 20.96
N GLU A 131 -22.47 21.34 21.66
CA GLU A 131 -23.61 20.64 21.06
C GLU A 131 -24.67 21.62 20.53
N GLU A 132 -24.89 22.74 21.21
CA GLU A 132 -25.78 23.79 20.73
C GLU A 132 -25.30 24.41 19.42
N HIS A 133 -23.99 24.73 19.30
CA HIS A 133 -23.41 25.23 18.05
C HIS A 133 -23.58 24.23 16.90
N LYS A 134 -23.39 22.92 17.17
CA LYS A 134 -23.58 21.86 16.16
C LYS A 134 -25.04 21.78 15.72
N LYS A 135 -26.00 21.81 16.66
CA LYS A 135 -27.43 21.75 16.36
C LYS A 135 -27.87 22.95 15.51
N LYS A 136 -27.43 24.16 15.87
CA LYS A 136 -27.69 25.38 15.09
C LYS A 136 -27.11 25.26 13.68
N ARG A 137 -25.85 24.83 13.55
CA ARG A 137 -25.20 24.62 12.24
C ARG A 137 -25.97 23.61 11.37
N MET A 138 -26.32 22.45 11.93
CA MET A 138 -27.11 21.46 11.21
C MET A 138 -28.48 22.01 10.77
N GLY A 139 -29.14 22.80 11.63
CA GLY A 139 -30.41 23.45 11.29
C GLY A 139 -30.28 24.42 10.12
N PHE A 140 -29.27 25.29 10.15
CA PHE A 140 -28.99 26.21 9.03
C PHE A 140 -28.62 25.47 7.75
N GLU A 141 -27.82 24.41 7.83
CA GLU A 141 -27.42 23.59 6.68
C GLU A 141 -28.63 22.93 6.02
N LEU A 142 -29.58 22.42 6.82
CA LEU A 142 -30.80 21.80 6.31
C LEU A 142 -31.75 22.82 5.67
N ASP A 143 -31.89 24.01 6.27
CA ASP A 143 -32.68 25.11 5.69
C ASP A 143 -32.06 25.56 4.36
N PHE A 144 -30.73 25.73 4.32
CA PHE A 144 -30.00 26.06 3.10
C PHE A 144 -30.18 25.00 2.01
N LEU A 145 -30.06 23.71 2.36
CA LEU A 145 -30.26 22.61 1.41
C LEU A 145 -31.69 22.55 0.88
N SER A 146 -32.69 22.79 1.74
CA SER A 146 -34.10 22.79 1.35
C SER A 146 -34.42 23.95 0.41
N ARG A 147 -33.89 25.14 0.69
CA ARG A 147 -34.04 26.31 -0.19
C ARG A 147 -33.37 26.11 -1.54
N TYR A 148 -32.15 25.57 -1.52
CA TYR A 148 -31.43 25.20 -2.75
C TYR A 148 -32.26 24.25 -3.61
N ALA A 149 -32.88 23.21 -3.01
CA ALA A 149 -33.70 22.26 -3.77
C ALA A 149 -34.97 22.88 -4.38
N ASN A 150 -35.53 23.92 -3.76
CA ASN A 150 -36.81 24.51 -4.16
C ASN A 150 -36.67 25.75 -5.07
N ALA A 151 -35.52 26.44 -5.07
CA ALA A 151 -35.30 27.68 -5.81
C ALA A 151 -33.84 27.78 -6.31
N ILE A 152 -33.42 26.83 -7.14
CA ILE A 152 -32.02 26.57 -7.49
C ILE A 152 -31.29 27.82 -8.02
N ASP A 153 -31.81 28.45 -9.08
CA ASP A 153 -31.08 29.52 -9.78
C ASP A 153 -31.27 30.89 -9.11
N GLU A 154 -32.49 31.25 -8.71
CA GLU A 154 -32.73 32.53 -8.03
C GLU A 154 -32.02 32.62 -6.69
N PHE A 155 -31.96 31.54 -5.90
CA PHE A 155 -31.33 31.59 -4.59
C PHE A 155 -29.83 31.85 -4.65
N LEU A 156 -29.12 31.23 -5.60
CA LEU A 156 -27.67 31.36 -5.72
C LEU A 156 -27.25 32.77 -6.15
N ASP A 157 -28.02 33.44 -7.00
CA ASP A 157 -27.75 34.81 -7.46
C ASP A 157 -27.84 35.84 -6.32
N HIS A 158 -28.56 35.53 -5.25
CA HIS A 158 -28.69 36.39 -4.07
C HIS A 158 -27.62 36.14 -3.00
N ILE A 159 -26.77 35.11 -3.17
CA ILE A 159 -25.66 34.85 -2.25
C ILE A 159 -24.48 35.74 -2.64
N VAL A 160 -24.34 36.86 -1.92
CA VAL A 160 -23.18 37.74 -2.06
C VAL A 160 -21.95 37.05 -1.46
N THR A 161 -21.03 36.60 -2.31
CA THR A 161 -19.69 36.21 -1.87
C THR A 161 -18.80 37.44 -1.89
N GLU A 162 -18.43 37.95 -0.71
CA GLU A 162 -17.34 38.93 -0.62
C GLU A 162 -16.06 38.23 -1.08
N LEU A 163 -15.65 38.48 -2.33
CA LEU A 163 -14.32 38.12 -2.79
C LEU A 163 -13.33 38.88 -1.90
N ILE A 164 -12.55 38.14 -1.11
CA ILE A 164 -11.48 38.71 -0.28
C ILE A 164 -10.51 39.43 -1.22
N SER A 165 -10.63 40.76 -1.29
CA SER A 165 -9.69 41.62 -1.99
C SER A 165 -8.33 41.56 -1.27
N PRO A 166 -7.18 41.46 -1.98
CA PRO A 166 -5.87 41.21 -1.38
C PRO A 166 -5.30 42.38 -0.55
N HIS A 167 -6.09 43.40 -0.22
CA HIS A 167 -5.65 44.62 0.44
C HIS A 167 -6.45 44.97 1.72
N SER A 168 -6.69 44.00 2.60
CA SER A 168 -7.14 44.29 3.98
C SER A 168 -6.09 43.88 5.00
N THR A 169 -5.52 44.88 5.66
CA THR A 169 -4.37 44.83 6.55
C THR A 169 -4.70 44.26 7.94
N LYS A 170 -3.91 43.25 8.33
CA LYS A 170 -3.41 42.91 9.68
C LYS A 170 -4.31 43.27 10.88
N SER A 171 -5.10 42.30 11.33
CA SER A 171 -5.42 42.17 12.76
C SER A 171 -4.31 41.36 13.45
N HIS A 172 -3.74 41.93 14.51
CA HIS A 172 -2.69 41.34 15.33
C HIS A 172 -3.21 40.12 16.07
N ASN A 173 -3.06 38.94 15.49
CA ASN A 173 -3.14 37.70 16.25
C ASN A 173 -1.71 37.28 16.58
N ASN A 174 -1.37 37.36 17.87
CA ASN A 174 -0.09 36.93 18.41
C ASN A 174 0.20 35.49 17.98
N PHE A 175 1.12 35.34 17.03
CA PHE A 175 1.62 34.08 16.55
C PHE A 175 2.49 33.45 17.65
N PHE A 176 1.91 32.52 18.41
CA PHE A 176 2.71 31.58 19.18
C PHE A 176 2.65 30.21 18.49
N MET A 177 3.74 29.86 17.81
CA MET A 177 3.99 28.50 17.33
C MET A 177 4.39 27.64 18.52
N PRO A 178 3.65 26.58 18.87
CA PRO A 178 4.23 25.52 19.68
C PRO A 178 5.39 24.94 18.87
N SER A 179 6.56 24.87 19.48
CA SER A 179 7.74 24.26 18.87
C SER A 179 7.40 22.86 18.34
N ARG A 180 8.02 22.48 17.21
CA ARG A 180 8.06 21.10 16.72
C ARG A 180 8.76 20.23 17.77
N SER A 181 8.06 19.85 18.82
CA SER A 181 8.40 18.68 19.58
C SER A 181 7.92 17.46 18.77
N ASP A 182 8.78 16.46 18.69
CA ASP A 182 8.65 15.21 17.95
C ASP A 182 7.47 14.31 18.37
N SER A 183 6.44 14.86 19.01
CA SER A 183 5.36 14.14 19.71
C SER A 183 3.94 14.52 19.25
N THR A 184 3.77 15.05 18.04
CA THR A 184 2.43 15.36 17.54
C THR A 184 1.67 14.10 17.09
N LEU A 185 0.69 13.74 17.92
CA LEU A 185 -0.41 12.78 17.74
C LEU A 185 -0.67 12.39 16.27
N ILE A 186 -0.45 11.13 15.95
CA ILE A 186 -0.48 10.61 14.57
C ILE A 186 -1.87 10.06 14.28
N ARG A 187 -2.67 10.72 13.43
CA ARG A 187 -3.92 10.12 12.95
C ARG A 187 -3.58 9.07 11.88
N LEU A 188 -3.80 7.80 12.17
CA LEU A 188 -3.62 6.71 11.20
C LEU A 188 -4.89 6.51 10.38
N ARG A 189 -4.78 6.49 9.04
CA ARG A 189 -5.86 6.11 8.12
C ARG A 189 -5.42 4.93 7.26
N ARG A 190 -6.26 3.90 7.18
CA ARG A 190 -6.06 2.73 6.32
C ARG A 190 -6.24 3.14 4.86
N LYS A 191 -5.31 2.76 4.00
CA LYS A 191 -5.47 2.87 2.54
C LYS A 191 -6.35 1.71 2.10
N TYR A 192 -7.60 1.98 1.75
CA TYR A 192 -8.39 1.01 1.01
C TYR A 192 -8.03 1.14 -0.48
N PRO A 193 -7.84 0.03 -1.23
CA PRO A 193 -7.89 0.09 -2.68
C PRO A 193 -9.27 0.62 -3.08
N LEU A 194 -9.31 1.56 -4.03
CA LEU A 194 -10.53 2.16 -4.57
C LEU A 194 -11.29 1.16 -5.46
N LEU A 195 -11.57 -0.04 -4.97
CA LEU A 195 -12.48 -0.97 -5.62
C LEU A 195 -13.81 -1.02 -4.86
N GLU A 196 -14.79 -0.42 -5.53
CA GLU A 196 -16.22 -0.73 -5.51
C GLU A 196 -16.92 -0.78 -4.15
N TYR A 197 -17.47 0.37 -3.76
CA TYR A 197 -18.61 0.45 -2.87
C TYR A 197 -19.88 0.73 -3.71
N PRO A 198 -20.71 -0.28 -4.02
CA PRO A 198 -21.98 -0.06 -4.73
C PRO A 198 -23.00 0.72 -3.89
N GLN A 199 -22.79 0.78 -2.57
CA GLN A 199 -23.73 1.33 -1.59
C GLN A 199 -23.56 2.83 -1.33
N LEU A 200 -22.57 3.49 -1.95
CA LEU A 200 -22.27 4.92 -1.75
C LEU A 200 -22.74 5.82 -2.91
N ARG A 201 -23.41 5.27 -3.93
CA ARG A 201 -23.93 6.03 -5.08
C ARG A 201 -25.17 6.89 -4.78
N SER A 202 -25.75 6.82 -3.59
CA SER A 202 -26.95 7.60 -3.22
C SER A 202 -26.66 8.88 -2.44
N TRP A 203 -25.39 9.23 -2.19
CA TRP A 203 -25.04 10.45 -1.44
C TRP A 203 -24.52 11.56 -2.38
N PRO A 204 -25.20 12.72 -2.48
CA PRO A 204 -24.86 13.77 -3.44
C PRO A 204 -23.48 14.42 -3.20
N LEU A 205 -22.90 14.24 -2.00
CA LEU A 205 -21.56 14.74 -1.66
C LEU A 205 -20.40 14.02 -2.40
N PHE A 206 -20.61 12.81 -2.94
CA PHE A 206 -19.54 12.08 -3.63
C PHE A 206 -19.30 12.57 -5.07
N GLN A 207 -20.30 13.15 -5.75
CA GLN A 207 -20.16 13.66 -7.12
C GLN A 207 -19.32 14.94 -7.20
N ILE A 208 -19.36 15.79 -6.17
CA ILE A 208 -18.61 17.06 -6.14
C ILE A 208 -17.09 16.81 -6.04
N LEU A 209 -16.67 15.73 -5.38
CA LEU A 209 -15.24 15.40 -5.23
C LEU A 209 -14.64 14.72 -6.47
N SER A 210 -15.42 14.04 -7.31
CA SER A 210 -14.92 13.47 -8.57
C SER A 210 -14.69 14.52 -9.66
N LEU A 211 -15.44 15.62 -9.68
CA LEU A 211 -15.30 16.66 -10.71
C LEU A 211 -14.06 17.54 -10.56
N LYS A 212 -13.35 17.47 -9.43
CA LYS A 212 -12.16 18.30 -9.17
C LYS A 212 -10.83 17.55 -9.29
N CYS A 213 -10.88 16.29 -9.73
CA CYS A 213 -9.70 15.44 -9.94
C CYS A 213 -9.75 14.87 -11.36
N GLY A 214 -9.78 15.74 -12.36
CA GLY A 214 -9.70 15.39 -13.78
C GLY A 214 -8.91 16.46 -14.52
N ASP A 215 -7.79 16.03 -15.08
CA ASP A 215 -7.05 16.61 -16.20
C ASP A 215 -6.16 17.84 -15.94
N GLU A 216 -4.98 17.59 -15.37
CA GLU A 216 -3.73 18.19 -15.89
C GLU A 216 -2.81 17.05 -16.31
N SER A 217 -2.98 16.61 -17.56
CA SER A 217 -1.96 15.87 -18.29
C SER A 217 -0.91 16.86 -18.77
N VAL A 218 0.31 16.72 -18.25
CA VAL A 218 1.49 17.44 -18.74
C VAL A 218 1.93 16.76 -20.02
N ASN A 219 1.83 17.48 -21.14
CA ASN A 219 2.83 17.46 -22.22
C ASN A 219 3.82 18.60 -21.96
#